data_AF-A0A2H0P721-F1
#
_entry.id   AF-A0A2H0P721-F1
#
_cell.length_a   1.000
_cell.length_b   1.000
_cell.length_c   1.000
_cell.angle_alpha   90.00
_cell.angle_beta   90.00
_cell.angle_gamma   90.00
#
_symmetry.space_group_name_H-M   'P 1'
#
loop_
_entity.id
_entity.type
_entity.pdbx_description
1 polymer ?
#
loop_
_entity_poly.entity_id
_entity_poly.type
_entity_poly.pdbx_seq_one_letter_code
_entity_poly.pdbx_strand_id
1 'polypeptide(L)'
;MKKGFTLIELVLVITILGILAISALPSFINISTQAEQASRDGVVGAVRAGVALQRANDLVTNGPPGSYPAALDAATAAACSSANPCFTTVLTQGVADGSWSKGDATTYSFTDGTSTFVYTYTSSNGTFTSTTAP
;
A
#
# COMPACT_ATOMS: atom_id res chain seq x y z
N MET A 1 52.54 -23.23 -5.03
CA MET A 1 51.52 -24.29 -5.15
C MET A 1 50.18 -23.72 -4.71
N LYS A 2 49.18 -23.68 -5.61
CA LYS A 2 47.83 -23.22 -5.24
C LYS A 2 47.19 -24.32 -4.38
N LYS A 3 46.95 -24.02 -3.11
CA LYS A 3 46.25 -24.92 -2.18
C LYS A 3 44.80 -25.00 -2.67
N GLY A 4 44.44 -26.09 -3.34
CA GLY A 4 43.07 -26.35 -3.78
C GLY A 4 42.17 -26.52 -2.57
N PHE A 5 40.97 -25.94 -2.63
CA PHE A 5 39.93 -26.12 -1.62
C PHE A 5 39.60 -27.61 -1.47
N THR A 6 39.45 -28.12 -0.24
CA THR A 6 39.15 -29.54 -0.06
C THR A 6 37.67 -29.83 -0.34
N LEU A 7 37.35 -31.01 -0.86
CA LEU A 7 35.96 -31.40 -1.13
C LEU A 7 35.08 -31.33 0.13
N ILE A 8 35.64 -31.68 1.29
CA ILE A 8 34.92 -31.64 2.55
C ILE A 8 34.60 -30.21 3.00
N GLU A 9 35.48 -29.26 2.68
CA GLU A 9 35.33 -27.84 3.01
C GLU A 9 34.21 -27.22 2.16
N LEU A 10 34.09 -27.64 0.89
CA LEU A 10 32.96 -27.22 0.06
C LEU A 10 31.64 -27.80 0.56
N VAL A 11 31.61 -29.08 0.92
CA VAL A 11 30.42 -29.77 1.43
C VAL A 11 29.97 -29.20 2.79
N LEU A 12 30.92 -28.91 3.69
CA LEU A 12 30.62 -28.30 4.99
C LEU A 12 30.04 -26.88 4.81
N VAL A 13 30.57 -26.09 3.89
CA VAL A 13 30.06 -24.73 3.64
C VAL A 13 28.62 -24.75 3.12
N ILE A 14 28.31 -25.57 2.11
CA ILE A 14 26.95 -25.62 1.57
C ILE A 14 25.94 -26.22 2.57
N THR A 15 26.38 -27.14 3.44
CA THR A 15 25.51 -27.70 4.47
C THR A 15 25.21 -26.68 5.57
N ILE A 16 26.20 -25.92 6.02
CA ILE A 16 25.99 -24.81 6.97
C ILE A 16 25.08 -23.74 6.36
N LEU A 17 25.35 -23.33 5.11
CA LEU A 17 24.50 -22.36 4.40
C LEU A 17 23.07 -22.86 4.23
N GLY A 18 22.87 -24.17 3.96
CA GLY A 18 21.55 -24.78 3.87
C GLY A 18 20.76 -24.69 5.17
N ILE A 19 21.40 -24.98 6.32
CA ILE A 19 20.75 -24.91 7.64
C ILE A 19 20.41 -23.44 8.00
N LEU A 20 21.33 -22.51 7.75
CA LEU A 20 21.12 -21.08 8.01
C LEU A 20 20.02 -20.47 7.12
N ALA A 21 19.90 -20.93 5.87
CA ALA A 21 18.85 -20.45 4.97
C ALA A 21 17.45 -20.89 5.44
N ILE A 22 17.31 -22.13 5.91
CA ILE A 22 16.03 -22.67 6.39
C ILE A 22 15.56 -21.92 7.65
N SER A 23 16.47 -21.58 8.57
CA SER A 23 16.10 -20.86 9.80
C SER A 23 15.73 -19.39 9.56
N ALA A 24 16.25 -18.76 8.49
CA ALA A 24 15.94 -17.36 8.15
C ALA A 24 14.61 -17.17 7.40
N LEU A 25 14.15 -18.19 6.66
CA LEU A 25 12.97 -18.11 5.80
C LEU A 25 11.68 -17.69 6.53
N PRO A 26 11.34 -18.24 7.73
CA PRO A 26 10.08 -17.88 8.41
C PRO A 26 10.04 -16.41 8.86
N SER A 27 11.19 -15.85 9.26
CA SER A 27 11.29 -14.45 9.66
C SER A 27 11.13 -13.52 8.44
N PHE A 28 11.74 -13.89 7.31
CA PHE A 28 11.65 -13.11 6.07
C PHE A 28 10.20 -12.95 5.59
N ILE A 29 9.43 -14.04 5.58
CA ILE A 29 8.01 -14.02 5.18
C ILE A 29 7.19 -13.08 6.08
N ASN A 30 7.40 -13.13 7.40
CA ASN A 30 6.69 -12.26 8.35
C ASN A 30 7.06 -10.77 8.18
N ILE A 31 8.29 -10.44 7.79
CA ILE A 31 8.70 -9.04 7.57
C ILE A 31 8.06 -8.51 6.29
N SER A 32 8.00 -9.31 5.22
CA SER A 32 7.35 -8.90 3.97
C SER A 32 5.87 -8.58 4.17
N THR A 33 5.11 -9.43 4.88
CA THR A 33 3.69 -9.19 5.14
C THR A 33 3.46 -7.96 6.02
N GLN A 34 4.30 -7.74 7.03
CA GLN A 34 4.24 -6.53 7.87
C GLN A 34 4.58 -5.27 7.07
N ALA A 35 5.54 -5.33 6.14
CA ALA A 35 5.89 -4.20 5.29
C ALA A 35 4.75 -3.80 4.35
N GLU A 36 4.04 -4.78 3.77
CA GLU A 36 2.88 -4.53 2.93
C GLU A 36 1.70 -3.95 3.73
N GLN A 37 1.46 -4.46 4.95
CA GLN A 37 0.48 -3.89 5.88
C GLN A 37 0.82 -2.44 6.24
N ALA A 38 2.07 -2.15 6.58
CA ALA A 38 2.51 -0.80 6.89
C ALA A 38 2.39 0.15 5.67
N SER A 39 2.66 -0.35 4.47
CA SER A 39 2.46 0.41 3.22
C SER A 39 0.98 0.75 3.00
N ARG A 40 0.08 -0.22 3.16
CA ARG A 40 -1.37 0.02 3.13
C ARG A 40 -1.79 1.10 4.11
N ASP A 41 -1.45 0.92 5.38
CA ASP A 41 -1.88 1.81 6.44
C ASP A 41 -1.29 3.21 6.26
N GLY A 42 -0.08 3.31 5.72
CA GLY A 42 0.53 4.57 5.30
C GLY A 42 -0.29 5.30 4.24
N VAL A 43 -0.71 4.60 3.18
CA VAL A 43 -1.57 5.19 2.13
C VAL A 43 -2.93 5.57 2.69
N VAL A 44 -3.59 4.70 3.45
CA VAL A 44 -4.90 4.98 4.07
C VAL A 44 -4.82 6.21 4.98
N GLY A 45 -3.77 6.30 5.80
CA GLY A 45 -3.53 7.45 6.67
C GLY A 45 -3.30 8.74 5.87
N ALA A 46 -2.49 8.67 4.81
CA ALA A 46 -2.23 9.80 3.93
C ALA A 46 -3.51 10.29 3.23
N VAL A 47 -4.35 9.38 2.73
CA VAL A 47 -5.64 9.72 2.09
C VAL A 47 -6.56 10.42 3.09
N ARG A 48 -6.71 9.88 4.30
CA ARG A 48 -7.54 10.50 5.36
C ARG A 48 -7.03 11.89 5.73
N ALA A 49 -5.71 12.05 5.86
CA ALA A 49 -5.09 13.35 6.11
C ALA A 49 -5.33 14.33 4.96
N GLY A 50 -5.15 13.90 3.71
CA GLY A 50 -5.39 14.69 2.51
C GLY A 50 -6.85 15.16 2.39
N VAL A 51 -7.81 14.28 2.69
CA VAL A 51 -9.25 14.64 2.74
C VAL A 51 -9.51 15.72 3.80
N ALA A 52 -8.93 15.58 4.99
CA ALA A 52 -9.08 16.56 6.06
C ALA A 52 -8.45 17.92 5.69
N LEU A 53 -7.26 17.90 5.06
CA LEU A 53 -6.61 19.12 4.57
C LEU A 53 -7.42 19.81 3.48
N GLN A 54 -8.02 19.05 2.56
CA GLN A 54 -8.86 19.62 1.52
C GLN A 54 -10.11 20.29 2.09
N ARG A 55 -10.74 19.66 3.09
CA ARG A 55 -11.84 20.31 3.83
C ARG A 55 -11.38 21.58 4.54
N ALA A 56 -10.19 21.58 5.14
CA ALA A 56 -9.65 22.75 5.80
C ALA A 56 -9.40 23.90 4.80
N ASN A 57 -8.93 23.59 3.59
CA ASN A 57 -8.77 24.57 2.53
C ASN A 57 -10.14 25.12 2.07
N ASP A 58 -11.13 24.25 1.91
CA ASP A 58 -12.50 24.66 1.54
C ASP A 58 -13.13 25.57 2.61
N LEU A 59 -12.92 25.29 3.89
CA LEU A 59 -13.36 26.16 5.00
C LEU A 59 -12.81 27.58 4.89
N VAL A 60 -11.57 27.73 4.44
CA VAL A 60 -10.91 29.04 4.31
C VAL A 60 -11.37 29.77 3.05
N THR A 61 -11.62 29.04 1.97
CA THR A 61 -11.95 29.62 0.65
C THR A 61 -13.44 29.88 0.45
N ASN A 62 -14.29 28.96 0.89
CA ASN A 62 -15.74 28.97 0.68
C ASN A 62 -16.54 29.20 1.98
N GLY A 63 -15.89 29.11 3.14
CA GLY A 63 -16.51 29.34 4.45
C GLY A 63 -17.15 28.11 5.09
N PRO A 64 -17.71 28.25 6.31
CA PRO A 64 -18.33 27.14 7.03
C PRO A 64 -19.58 26.59 6.32
N PRO A 65 -19.85 25.26 6.38
CA PRO A 65 -19.19 24.24 7.21
C PRO A 65 -17.97 23.53 6.58
N GLY A 66 -17.57 23.96 5.37
CA GLY A 66 -16.50 23.34 4.58
C GLY A 66 -16.90 21.99 4.01
N SER A 67 -16.55 21.77 2.75
CA SER A 67 -16.91 20.61 1.96
C SER A 67 -15.74 19.64 1.84
N TYR A 68 -16.03 18.35 1.86
CA TYR A 68 -15.06 17.32 1.51
C TYR A 68 -14.96 17.19 -0.02
N PRO A 69 -13.83 16.68 -0.55
CA PRO A 69 -13.69 16.44 -1.97
C PRO A 69 -14.78 15.50 -2.50
N ALA A 70 -15.36 15.80 -3.66
CA ALA A 70 -16.39 14.96 -4.25
C ALA A 70 -15.83 13.58 -4.70
N ALA A 71 -14.56 13.56 -5.09
CA ALA A 71 -13.81 12.36 -5.47
C ALA A 71 -12.36 12.48 -4.97
N LEU A 72 -11.71 11.34 -4.75
CA LEU A 72 -10.31 11.31 -4.30
C LEU A 72 -9.31 11.41 -5.45
N ASP A 73 -9.76 11.19 -6.68
CA ASP A 73 -8.96 11.30 -7.92
C ASP A 73 -9.86 11.30 -9.16
N ALA A 74 -9.21 11.48 -10.31
CA ALA A 74 -9.79 11.33 -11.64
C ALA A 74 -9.38 10.00 -12.33
N ALA A 75 -8.84 9.03 -11.59
CA ALA A 75 -8.41 7.76 -12.14
C ALA A 75 -9.61 6.95 -12.68
N THR A 76 -9.36 6.13 -13.69
CA THR A 76 -10.34 5.17 -14.21
C THR A 76 -10.38 3.92 -13.32
N ALA A 77 -11.49 3.16 -13.40
CA ALA A 77 -11.67 1.91 -12.68
C ALA A 77 -10.69 0.82 -13.19
N ALA A 78 -9.49 0.81 -12.61
CA ALA A 78 -8.38 -0.07 -12.97
C ALA A 78 -7.32 -0.06 -11.86
N ALA A 79 -6.25 -0.83 -12.06
CA ALA A 79 -5.07 -0.77 -11.21
C ALA A 79 -4.45 0.63 -11.20
N CYS A 80 -3.98 1.05 -10.03
CA CYS A 80 -3.27 2.30 -9.85
C CYS A 80 -1.85 2.15 -10.43
N SER A 81 -1.49 3.01 -11.37
CA SER A 81 -0.22 2.93 -12.10
C SER A 81 0.29 4.33 -12.44
N SER A 82 1.51 4.45 -12.97
CA SER A 82 2.06 5.77 -13.35
C SER A 82 1.22 6.48 -14.42
N ALA A 83 0.47 5.73 -15.24
CA ALA A 83 -0.45 6.27 -16.25
C ALA A 83 -1.89 6.47 -15.71
N ASN A 84 -2.24 5.83 -14.59
CA ASN A 84 -3.53 5.93 -13.91
C ASN A 84 -3.32 6.11 -12.40
N PRO A 85 -2.74 7.24 -11.94
CA PRO A 85 -2.42 7.42 -10.53
C PRO A 85 -3.69 7.67 -9.71
N CYS A 86 -3.86 6.90 -8.63
CA CYS A 86 -4.99 7.03 -7.72
C CYS A 86 -4.72 8.10 -6.63
N PHE A 87 -5.78 8.59 -6.00
CA PHE A 87 -5.77 9.57 -4.91
C PHE A 87 -5.15 10.95 -5.22
N THR A 88 -5.01 11.31 -6.49
CA THR A 88 -4.36 12.56 -6.95
C THR A 88 -5.04 13.85 -6.51
N THR A 89 -6.30 13.81 -6.06
CA THR A 89 -6.98 15.01 -5.52
C THR A 89 -6.57 15.29 -4.09
N VAL A 90 -6.16 14.27 -3.33
CA VAL A 90 -5.86 14.39 -1.90
C VAL A 90 -4.40 14.13 -1.56
N LEU A 91 -3.64 13.50 -2.47
CA LEU A 91 -2.20 13.29 -2.38
C LEU A 91 -1.49 14.04 -3.50
N THR A 92 -0.45 14.80 -3.17
CA THR A 92 0.37 15.53 -4.16
C THR A 92 0.98 14.60 -5.18
N GLN A 93 1.47 13.44 -4.71
CA GLN A 93 1.91 12.33 -5.54
C GLN A 93 0.87 11.23 -5.37
N GLY A 94 0.10 10.96 -6.42
CA GLY A 94 -0.85 9.85 -6.42
C GLY A 94 -0.14 8.49 -6.29
N VAL A 95 -0.91 7.46 -5.96
CA VAL A 95 -0.40 6.08 -5.82
C VAL A 95 -0.37 5.39 -7.17
N ALA A 96 0.74 4.68 -7.45
CA ALA A 96 1.03 4.06 -8.73
C ALA A 96 1.75 2.69 -8.60
N ASP A 97 1.58 2.02 -7.45
CA ASP A 97 2.35 0.82 -7.08
C ASP A 97 1.80 -0.50 -7.64
N GLY A 98 0.62 -0.47 -8.27
CA GLY A 98 -0.07 -1.67 -8.78
C GLY A 98 -0.76 -2.52 -7.70
N SER A 99 -0.48 -2.28 -6.41
CA SER A 99 -1.12 -2.97 -5.29
C SER A 99 -2.49 -2.37 -4.96
N TRP A 100 -2.66 -1.08 -5.26
CA TRP A 100 -3.96 -0.40 -5.21
C TRP A 100 -4.70 -0.49 -6.55
N SER A 101 -6.02 -0.58 -6.48
CA SER A 101 -6.90 -0.44 -7.65
C SER A 101 -8.15 0.34 -7.30
N LYS A 102 -8.70 1.04 -8.30
CA LYS A 102 -9.98 1.73 -8.20
C LYS A 102 -11.06 0.82 -8.77
N GLY A 103 -12.10 0.56 -7.99
CA GLY A 103 -13.27 -0.20 -8.42
C GLY A 103 -14.32 0.69 -9.10
N ASP A 104 -14.70 1.77 -8.43
CA ASP A 104 -15.68 2.74 -8.92
C ASP A 104 -15.34 4.15 -8.43
N ALA A 105 -16.27 5.10 -8.50
CA ALA A 105 -16.06 6.48 -8.06
C ALA A 105 -15.66 6.61 -6.57
N THR A 106 -16.10 5.68 -5.73
CA THR A 106 -15.97 5.70 -4.27
C THR A 106 -15.20 4.51 -3.70
N THR A 107 -15.07 3.42 -4.45
CA THR A 107 -14.49 2.17 -3.96
C THR A 107 -13.08 1.97 -4.48
N TYR A 108 -12.17 1.63 -3.57
CA TYR A 108 -10.78 1.29 -3.83
C TYR A 108 -10.46 -0.05 -3.19
N SER A 109 -9.50 -0.78 -3.74
CA SER A 109 -9.02 -2.01 -3.12
C SER A 109 -7.50 -2.03 -3.06
N PHE A 110 -6.99 -2.74 -2.06
CA PHE A 110 -5.59 -3.11 -1.97
C PHE A 110 -5.46 -4.63 -1.95
N THR A 111 -4.45 -5.17 -2.63
CA THR A 111 -4.04 -6.58 -2.49
C THR A 111 -2.61 -6.75 -1.97
N ASP A 112 -2.42 -7.66 -1.01
CA ASP A 112 -1.09 -8.16 -0.57
C ASP A 112 -0.69 -9.44 -1.31
N GLY A 113 -1.21 -9.64 -2.53
CA GLY A 113 -1.01 -10.86 -3.31
C GLY A 113 -1.77 -12.10 -2.77
N THR A 114 -2.28 -12.05 -1.55
CA THR A 114 -3.01 -13.16 -0.90
C THR A 114 -4.45 -12.77 -0.56
N SER A 115 -4.63 -11.58 0.02
CA SER A 115 -5.90 -11.02 0.47
C SER A 115 -6.21 -9.73 -0.28
N THR A 116 -7.49 -9.40 -0.39
CA THR A 116 -7.96 -8.12 -0.93
C THR A 116 -8.77 -7.37 0.11
N PHE A 117 -8.41 -6.12 0.36
CA PHE A 117 -9.08 -5.21 1.29
C PHE A 117 -9.82 -4.14 0.49
N VAL A 118 -11.11 -3.96 0.76
CA VAL A 118 -11.94 -2.98 0.06
C VAL A 118 -12.18 -1.77 0.96
N TYR A 119 -11.93 -0.59 0.41
CA TYR A 119 -12.10 0.70 1.05
C TYR A 119 -13.17 1.51 0.32
N THR A 120 -14.06 2.13 1.08
CA THR A 120 -15.11 3.01 0.57
C THR A 120 -14.86 4.43 1.04
N TYR A 121 -14.87 5.37 0.08
CA TYR A 121 -14.88 6.80 0.33
C TYR A 121 -16.30 7.34 0.38
N THR A 122 -16.63 8.08 1.43
CA THR A 122 -17.92 8.74 1.59
C THR A 122 -17.72 10.26 1.63
N SER A 123 -18.08 10.96 0.56
CA SER A 123 -17.89 12.42 0.44
C SER A 123 -18.77 13.24 1.38
N SER A 124 -19.89 12.71 1.87
CA SER A 124 -20.76 13.45 2.80
C SER A 124 -20.12 13.67 4.18
N ASN A 125 -19.19 12.80 4.58
CA ASN A 125 -18.52 12.87 5.89
C ASN A 125 -17.00 12.74 5.80
N GLY A 126 -16.44 12.65 4.59
CA GLY A 126 -15.00 12.55 4.34
C GLY A 126 -14.35 11.26 4.82
N THR A 127 -15.13 10.20 5.08
CA THR A 127 -14.58 8.96 5.62
C THR A 127 -14.00 8.07 4.52
N PHE A 128 -12.88 7.42 4.83
CA PHE A 128 -12.25 6.40 3.99
C PHE A 128 -12.04 5.16 4.85
N THR A 129 -12.93 4.19 4.73
CA THR A 129 -13.03 3.05 5.66
C THR A 129 -12.97 1.74 4.93
N SER A 130 -12.34 0.74 5.53
CA SER A 130 -12.37 -0.62 5.01
C SER A 130 -13.65 -1.30 5.44
N THR A 131 -14.32 -1.96 4.50
CA THR A 131 -15.20 -3.08 4.82
C THR A 131 -14.31 -4.31 4.85
N THR A 132 -14.13 -4.91 6.02
CA THR A 132 -13.56 -6.26 6.11
C THR A 132 -14.39 -7.16 5.20
N ALA A 133 -13.76 -7.72 4.15
CA ALA A 133 -14.34 -8.87 3.49
C ALA A 133 -14.45 -9.99 4.55
N PRO A 134 -15.58 -10.73 4.62
CA PRO A 134 -15.72 -11.84 5.55
C PRO A 134 -14.65 -12.92 5.35
#